data_AF-A0A2I0FHW3-F1
#
_entry.id   AF-A0A2I0FHW3-F1
#
_cell.length_a   1.000
_cell.length_b   1.000
_cell.length_c   1.000
_cell.angle_alpha   90.00
_cell.angle_beta   90.00
_cell.angle_gamma   90.00
#
_symmetry.space_group_name_H-M   'P 1'
#
loop_
_entity.id
_entity.type
_entity.pdbx_description
1 polymer ?
#
loop_
_entity_poly.entity_id
_entity_poly.type
_entity_poly.pdbx_seq_one_letter_code
_entity_poly.pdbx_strand_id
1 'polypeptide(L)'
;MTIVEQTTLITMSVEDLRSIIREEVDAATKHLKPREELPHFLTRKEAKELLRINETKMSELMGRPDFPVCREFGVKIYTEELLKWVEANTQGIQPKATRIRSVS
;
A
#
# COMPACT_ATOMS: atom_id res chain seq x y z
N MET A 1 30.57 4.62 -52.10
CA MET A 1 30.49 3.40 -51.27
C MET A 1 29.15 3.50 -50.54
N THR A 2 28.11 2.86 -51.08
CA THR A 2 26.73 3.02 -50.62
C THR A 2 26.49 2.07 -49.45
N ILE A 3 26.17 2.60 -48.28
CA ILE A 3 25.77 1.79 -47.12
C ILE A 3 24.37 1.27 -47.44
N VAL A 4 24.25 -0.03 -47.67
CA VAL A 4 22.96 -0.70 -47.82
C VAL A 4 22.41 -0.87 -46.40
N GLU A 5 21.34 -0.17 -46.06
CA GLU A 5 20.60 -0.47 -44.84
C GLU A 5 19.96 -1.86 -44.98
N GLN A 6 20.46 -2.83 -44.23
CA GLN A 6 19.83 -4.14 -44.10
C GLN A 6 18.64 -4.01 -43.16
N THR A 7 17.44 -3.95 -43.72
CA THR A 7 16.21 -4.09 -42.95
C THR A 7 16.01 -5.58 -42.61
N THR A 8 16.19 -5.95 -41.34
CA THR A 8 15.91 -7.31 -40.86
C THR A 8 14.44 -7.44 -40.53
N LEU A 9 13.72 -8.26 -41.29
CA LEU A 9 12.32 -8.59 -41.04
C LEU A 9 12.27 -9.71 -39.99
N ILE A 10 11.85 -9.37 -38.77
CA ILE A 10 11.69 -10.34 -37.68
C ILE A 10 10.25 -10.85 -37.71
N THR A 11 10.07 -12.12 -38.02
CA THR A 11 8.78 -12.81 -37.92
C THR A 11 8.70 -13.53 -36.59
N MET A 12 7.76 -13.15 -35.73
CA MET A 12 7.48 -13.84 -34.47
C MET A 12 6.05 -14.37 -34.50
N SER A 13 5.84 -15.56 -33.94
CA SER A 13 4.49 -16.08 -33.73
C SER A 13 3.82 -15.35 -32.56
N VAL A 14 2.50 -15.47 -32.47
CA VAL A 14 1.74 -14.97 -31.31
C VAL A 14 2.21 -15.64 -30.01
N GLU A 15 2.66 -16.89 -30.07
CA GLU A 15 3.14 -17.63 -28.91
C GLU A 15 4.49 -17.10 -28.42
N ASP A 16 5.39 -16.75 -29.35
CA ASP A 16 6.68 -16.13 -29.01
C ASP A 16 6.46 -14.80 -28.29
N LEU A 17 5.53 -13.98 -28.78
CA LEU A 17 5.18 -12.72 -28.15
C LEU A 17 4.58 -12.92 -26.75
N ARG A 18 3.70 -13.92 -26.57
CA ARG A 18 3.15 -14.26 -25.25
C ARG A 18 4.23 -14.70 -24.27
N SER A 19 5.18 -15.50 -24.73
CA SER A 19 6.30 -15.96 -23.91
C SER A 19 7.16 -14.78 -23.43
N ILE A 20 7.54 -13.89 -24.35
CA ILE A 20 8.35 -12.70 -24.04
C ILE A 20 7.62 -11.81 -23.03
N ILE A 21 6.33 -11.53 -23.24
CA ILE A 21 5.56 -10.69 -22.31
C ILE A 21 5.49 -11.34 -20.93
N ARG A 22 5.23 -12.65 -20.84
CA ARG A 22 5.16 -13.34 -19.54
C ARG A 22 6.51 -13.28 -18.82
N GLU A 23 7.61 -13.54 -19.52
CA GLU A 23 8.95 -13.53 -18.94
C GLU A 23 9.32 -12.14 -18.40
N GLU A 24 9.05 -11.08 -19.17
CA GLU A 24 9.32 -9.70 -18.77
C GLU A 24 8.40 -9.24 -17.62
N VAL A 25 7.11 -9.62 -17.65
CA VAL A 25 6.18 -9.32 -16.56
C VAL A 25 6.57 -10.05 -15.28
N ASP A 26 6.96 -11.32 -15.37
CA ASP A 26 7.45 -12.08 -14.21
C ASP A 26 8.76 -11.48 -13.69
N ALA A 27 9.68 -11.08 -14.57
CA ALA A 27 10.93 -10.41 -14.18
C ALA A 27 10.67 -9.08 -13.47
N ALA A 28 9.72 -8.28 -13.97
CA ALA A 28 9.31 -7.01 -13.37
C ALA A 28 8.58 -7.20 -12.03
N THR A 29 7.81 -8.28 -11.87
CA THR A 29 7.01 -8.52 -10.66
C THR A 29 7.77 -9.28 -9.57
N LYS A 30 8.89 -9.96 -9.87
CA LYS A 30 9.73 -10.68 -8.88
C LYS A 30 10.14 -9.86 -7.66
N HIS A 31 10.31 -8.55 -7.81
CA HIS A 31 10.71 -7.64 -6.72
C HIS A 31 9.55 -6.88 -6.10
N LEU A 32 8.37 -6.94 -6.72
CA LEU A 32 7.15 -6.41 -6.13
C LEU A 32 6.69 -7.43 -5.10
N LYS A 33 7.10 -7.23 -3.84
CA LYS A 33 6.42 -7.88 -2.73
C LYS A 33 4.92 -7.61 -2.91
N PRO A 34 4.06 -8.64 -2.91
CA PRO A 34 2.63 -8.42 -2.82
C PRO A 34 2.42 -7.42 -1.70
N ARG A 35 1.69 -6.34 -1.97
CA ARG A 35 1.34 -5.38 -0.92
C ARG A 35 0.61 -6.19 0.13
N GLU A 36 1.30 -6.53 1.23
CA GLU A 36 0.69 -7.28 2.32
C GLU A 36 -0.52 -6.46 2.76
N GLU A 37 -1.70 -6.99 2.49
CA GLU A 37 -2.94 -6.37 2.89
C GLU A 37 -2.97 -6.34 4.41
N LEU A 38 -3.41 -5.22 4.98
CA LEU A 38 -3.53 -5.12 6.44
C LEU A 38 -4.54 -6.19 6.89
N PRO A 39 -4.22 -6.98 7.93
CA PRO A 39 -5.14 -7.98 8.43
C PRO A 39 -6.43 -7.31 8.91
N HIS A 40 -7.57 -8.00 8.83
CA HIS A 40 -8.83 -7.45 9.35
C HIS A 40 -8.76 -7.14 10.85
N PHE A 41 -8.03 -7.96 11.62
CA PHE A 41 -7.82 -7.75 13.05
C PHE A 41 -6.35 -7.59 13.36
N LEU A 42 -6.01 -6.48 14.01
CA LEU A 42 -4.69 -6.19 14.52
C LEU A 42 -4.58 -6.69 15.97
N THR A 43 -3.46 -7.31 16.27
CA THR A 43 -2.94 -7.40 17.63
C THR A 43 -2.50 -6.02 18.10
N ARG A 44 -2.31 -5.89 19.42
CA ARG A 44 -1.67 -4.73 20.03
C ARG A 44 -0.30 -4.42 19.41
N LYS A 45 0.50 -5.45 19.09
CA LYS A 45 1.82 -5.28 18.49
C LYS A 45 1.72 -4.71 17.07
N GLU A 46 0.83 -5.26 16.25
CA GLU A 46 0.63 -4.80 14.88
C GLU A 46 0.05 -3.38 14.83
N ALA A 47 -0.94 -3.06 15.69
CA ALA A 47 -1.48 -1.70 15.77
C ALA A 47 -0.42 -0.68 16.22
N LYS A 48 0.45 -1.05 17.16
CA LYS A 48 1.57 -0.21 17.59
C LYS A 48 2.55 0.05 16.45
N GLU A 49 2.91 -0.98 15.70
CA GLU A 49 3.80 -0.89 14.54
C GLU A 49 3.17 -0.03 13.43
N LEU A 50 1.89 -0.27 13.14
CA LEU A 50 1.12 0.47 12.13
C LEU A 50 1.07 1.97 12.44
N LEU A 51 0.79 2.33 13.70
CA LEU A 51 0.72 3.72 14.15
C LEU A 51 2.10 4.33 14.46
N ARG A 52 3.16 3.52 14.48
CA ARG A 52 4.53 3.90 14.84
C ARG A 52 4.64 4.62 16.18
N ILE A 53 3.95 4.09 17.19
CA ILE A 53 3.97 4.62 18.56
C ILE A 53 4.70 3.68 19.52
N ASN A 54 5.07 4.19 20.69
CA ASN A 54 5.68 3.38 21.73
C ASN A 54 4.62 2.57 22.53
N GLU A 55 5.09 1.64 23.35
CA GLU A 55 4.23 0.76 24.16
C GLU A 55 3.35 1.53 25.13
N THR A 56 3.91 2.56 25.78
CA THR A 56 3.19 3.42 26.74
C THR A 56 2.01 4.11 26.06
N LYS A 57 2.23 4.69 24.88
CA LYS A 57 1.18 5.38 24.14
C LYS A 57 0.11 4.41 23.67
N MET A 58 0.50 3.20 23.26
CA MET A 58 -0.47 2.15 22.91
C MET A 58 -1.34 1.75 24.12
N SER A 59 -0.76 1.60 25.32
CA SER A 59 -1.53 1.38 26.56
C SER A 59 -2.54 2.49 26.80
N GLU A 60 -2.11 3.74 26.71
CA GLU A 60 -2.98 4.90 26.91
C GLU A 60 -4.15 4.88 25.93
N LEU A 61 -3.90 4.66 24.64
CA LEU A 61 -4.93 4.62 23.61
C LEU A 61 -5.93 3.49 23.86
N MET A 62 -5.47 2.27 24.14
CA MET A 62 -6.35 1.13 24.42
C MET A 62 -7.18 1.26 25.70
N GLY A 63 -6.78 2.16 26.61
CA GLY A 63 -7.52 2.50 27.81
C GLY A 63 -8.62 3.54 27.57
N ARG A 64 -8.63 4.21 26.42
CA ARG A 64 -9.67 5.19 26.10
C ARG A 64 -11.00 4.48 25.81
N PRO A 65 -12.14 5.05 26.26
CA PRO A 65 -13.45 4.45 26.05
C PRO A 65 -13.88 4.43 24.58
N ASP A 66 -13.35 5.35 23.77
CA ASP A 66 -13.68 5.51 22.35
C ASP A 66 -12.72 4.77 21.41
N PHE A 67 -11.66 4.14 21.92
CA PHE A 67 -10.70 3.43 21.09
C PHE A 67 -11.22 2.03 20.72
N PRO A 68 -11.08 1.57 19.45
CA PRO A 68 -11.77 0.39 18.93
C PRO A 68 -11.12 -0.93 19.36
N VAL A 69 -11.16 -1.23 20.67
CA VAL A 69 -10.72 -2.50 21.23
C VAL A 69 -11.86 -3.51 21.21
N CYS A 70 -11.70 -4.59 20.46
CA CYS A 70 -12.52 -5.79 20.57
C CYS A 70 -11.98 -6.67 21.72
N ARG A 71 -12.89 -7.20 22.55
CA ARG A 71 -12.58 -8.11 23.68
C ARG A 71 -13.31 -9.45 23.60
N GLU A 72 -14.14 -9.67 22.58
CA GLU A 72 -15.02 -10.85 22.48
C GLU A 72 -14.26 -12.17 22.24
N PHE A 73 -13.09 -12.11 21.61
CA PHE A 73 -12.25 -13.27 21.29
C PHE A 73 -10.76 -12.98 21.56
N GLY A 74 -10.51 -12.23 22.65
CA GLY A 74 -9.20 -11.72 23.02
C GLY A 74 -9.04 -10.23 22.69
N VAL A 75 -7.94 -9.63 23.17
CA VAL A 75 -7.68 -8.19 22.97
C VAL A 75 -7.17 -7.95 21.54
N LYS A 76 -8.08 -7.47 20.68
CA LYS A 76 -7.84 -7.19 19.26
C LYS A 76 -8.35 -5.81 18.89
N ILE A 77 -7.92 -5.32 17.73
CA ILE A 77 -8.32 -4.02 17.18
C ILE A 77 -8.80 -4.26 15.76
N TYR A 78 -10.04 -3.89 15.44
CA TYR A 78 -10.57 -4.02 14.08
C TYR A 78 -9.96 -2.92 13.21
N THR A 79 -9.29 -3.32 12.12
CA THR A 79 -8.46 -2.40 11.30
C THR A 79 -9.29 -1.25 10.73
N GLU A 80 -10.49 -1.54 10.22
CA GLU A 80 -11.35 -0.52 9.64
C GLU A 80 -11.78 0.53 10.68
N GLU A 81 -12.16 0.08 11.88
CA GLU A 81 -12.56 0.99 12.96
C GLU A 81 -11.38 1.79 13.50
N LEU A 82 -10.18 1.21 13.53
CA LEU A 82 -8.97 1.95 13.87
C LEU A 82 -8.72 3.09 12.88
N LEU A 83 -8.83 2.84 11.58
CA LEU A 83 -8.62 3.85 10.55
C LEU A 83 -9.66 4.97 10.64
N LYS A 84 -10.95 4.64 10.81
CA LYS A 84 -12.01 5.62 11.05
C LYS A 84 -11.74 6.46 12.30
N TRP A 85 -11.31 5.82 13.38
CA TRP A 85 -10.97 6.50 14.62
C TRP A 85 -9.78 7.45 14.43
N VAL A 86 -8.75 7.04 13.70
CA VAL A 86 -7.58 7.89 13.39
C VAL A 86 -8.01 9.12 12.58
N GLU A 87 -8.85 8.94 11.56
CA GLU A 87 -9.40 10.04 10.75
C GLU A 87 -10.18 11.02 11.62
N ALA A 88 -11.05 10.52 12.50
CA ALA A 88 -11.85 11.35 13.40
C ALA A 88 -11.01 12.08 14.46
N ASN A 89 -9.90 11.49 14.91
CA ASN A 89 -9.06 12.02 15.98
C ASN A 89 -7.84 12.84 15.47
N THR A 90 -7.61 12.90 14.16
CA THR A 90 -6.52 13.69 13.57
C THR A 90 -7.09 14.99 12.97
N GLN A 91 -7.31 15.98 13.83
CA GLN A 91 -7.70 17.33 13.41
C GLN A 91 -6.51 18.04 12.71
N GLY A 92 -6.28 17.78 11.43
CA GLY A 92 -5.17 18.45 10.73
C GLY A 92 -4.84 18.01 9.31
N ILE A 93 -5.37 16.89 8.81
CA ILE A 93 -5.19 16.47 7.42
C ILE A 93 -6.38 16.95 6.59
N GLN A 94 -6.70 18.24 6.68
CA GLN A 94 -7.46 18.87 5.60
C GLN A 94 -6.54 18.87 4.38
N PRO A 95 -6.98 18.40 3.19
CA PRO A 95 -6.17 18.52 1.99
C PRO A 95 -5.85 20.01 1.81
N LYS A 96 -4.57 20.38 1.90
CA LYS A 96 -4.14 21.67 1.37
C LYS A 96 -4.50 21.62 -0.11
N ALA A 97 -5.59 22.28 -0.49
CA ALA A 97 -5.94 22.44 -1.88
C ALA A 97 -4.70 22.99 -2.57
N THR A 98 -4.04 22.17 -3.38
CA THR A 98 -2.89 22.58 -4.17
C THR A 98 -3.38 23.69 -5.06
N ARG A 99 -3.17 24.95 -4.65
CA ARG A 99 -3.42 26.11 -5.48
C ARG A 99 -2.39 26.03 -6.59
N ILE A 100 -2.73 25.34 -7.67
CA ILE A 100 -2.03 25.45 -8.94
C ILE A 100 -2.19 26.92 -9.32
N ARG A 101 -1.15 27.73 -9.10
CA ARG A 101 -1.11 29.09 -9.60
C ARG A 101 -0.99 28.95 -11.11
N SER A 102 -2.07 29.22 -11.83
CA SER A 102 -2.02 29.50 -13.26
C SER A 102 -1.10 30.70 -13.45
N VAL A 103 0.07 30.44 -14.04
CA VAL A 103 0.98 31.49 -14.49
C VAL A 103 0.37 32.02 -15.78
N SER A 104 -0.08 33.27 -15.75
CA SER A 104 -0.39 34.08 -16.94
C SER A 104 0.87 34.75 -17.44
#